data_AF-A0A1D2ME26-F1
#
_entry.id   AF-A0A1D2ME26-F1
#
_cell.length_a   1.000
_cell.length_b   1.000
_cell.length_c   1.000
_cell.angle_alpha   90.00
_cell.angle_beta   90.00
_cell.angle_gamma   90.00
#
_symmetry.space_group_name_H-M   'P 1'
#
loop_
_entity.id
_entity.type
_entity.pdbx_description
1 polymer ?
#
loop_
_entity_poly.entity_id
_entity_poly.type
_entity_poly.pdbx_seq_one_letter_code
_entity_poly.pdbx_strand_id
1 'polypeptide(L)' 'MAGYEYPTMTKRMGSCGLDVTLGQFTDSEILVLLGDNWTGRTTFIRMLAGKLQPDEGASCIPVLNVSYKP' A
#
# COMPACT_ATOMS: atom_id res chain seq x y z
N MET A 1 1.20 12.60 17.77
CA MET A 1 1.02 12.21 16.36
C MET A 1 1.81 10.95 16.13
N ALA A 2 1.13 9.87 15.77
CA ALA A 2 1.75 8.65 15.31
C ALA A 2 1.98 8.79 13.80
N GLY A 3 3.24 8.82 13.38
CA GLY A 3 3.62 8.72 11.98
C GLY A 3 3.68 7.25 11.59
N TYR A 4 3.05 6.91 10.47
CA TYR A 4 3.12 5.59 9.84
C TYR A 4 3.93 5.72 8.55
N GLU A 5 4.88 4.82 8.38
CA GLU A 5 5.73 4.78 7.19
C GLU A 5 5.53 3.46 6.47
N TYR A 6 5.49 3.49 5.14
CA TYR A 6 5.57 2.28 4.34
C TYR A 6 6.82 2.33 3.45
N PRO A 7 7.55 1.21 3.34
CA PRO A 7 8.77 1.17 2.55
C PRO A 7 8.44 1.20 1.05
N THR A 8 9.49 1.37 0.25
CA THR A 8 9.41 1.01 -1.17
C THR A 8 9.01 -0.46 -1.28
N MET A 9 8.01 -0.75 -2.10
CA MET A 9 7.48 -2.10 -2.31
C MET A 9 7.20 -2.34 -3.78
N THR A 10 7.39 -3.57 -4.22
CA THR A 10 7.11 -3.99 -5.59
C THR A 10 6.13 -5.15 -5.58
N LYS A 11 5.24 -5.17 -6.59
CA LYS A 11 4.33 -6.28 -6.81
C LYS A 11 4.19 -6.58 -8.29
N ARG A 12 4.42 -7.82 -8.68
CA ARG A 12 4.26 -8.34 -10.03
C ARG A 12 3.06 -9.30 -10.05
N MET A 13 2.23 -9.17 -11.07
CA MET A 13 1.04 -9.97 -11.32
C MET A 13 0.96 -10.29 -12.81
N GLY A 14 1.60 -11.39 -13.21
CA GLY A 14 1.73 -11.73 -14.63
C GLY A 14 2.48 -10.64 -15.40
N SER A 15 1.83 -10.05 -16.41
CA SER A 15 2.39 -8.97 -17.23
C SER A 15 2.30 -7.57 -16.60
N CYS A 16 1.62 -7.42 -15.47
CA CYS A 16 1.43 -6.13 -14.82
C CYS A 16 2.31 -6.00 -13.58
N GLY A 17 2.88 -4.81 -13.38
CA GLY A 17 3.70 -4.48 -12.22
C GLY A 17 3.22 -3.21 -11.53
N LEU A 18 3.33 -3.20 -10.21
CA LEU A 18 3.14 -2.03 -9.37
C LEU A 18 4.41 -1.78 -8.58
N ASP A 19 5.01 -0.63 -8.81
CA ASP A 19 6.18 -0.13 -8.09
C ASP A 19 5.70 1.03 -7.21
N VAL A 20 5.83 0.87 -5.89
CA VAL A 20 5.41 1.87 -4.91
C VAL A 20 6.66 2.40 -4.23
N THR A 21 6.83 3.71 -4.24
CA THR A 21 7.91 4.39 -3.52
C THR A 21 7.59 4.51 -2.04
N LEU A 22 8.62 4.55 -1.19
CA LEU A 22 8.51 4.93 0.21
C LEU A 22 7.59 6.15 0.39
N GLY A 23 6.70 6.06 1.36
CA GLY A 23 5.85 7.17 1.77
C GLY A 23 5.45 7.09 3.24
N GLN A 24 4.83 8.16 3.72
CA GLN A 24 4.45 8.31 5.11
C GLN A 24 3.07 8.97 5.21
N PHE A 25 2.34 8.69 6.28
CA PHE A 25 1.09 9.35 6.61
C PHE A 25 0.94 9.46 8.13
N THR A 26 0.15 10.40 8.60
CA THR A 26 -0.08 10.63 10.03
C THR A 26 -1.47 10.19 10.46
N ASP A 27 -1.69 10.06 11.78
CA ASP A 27 -3.03 9.95 12.31
C ASP A 27 -3.87 11.17 11.93
N SER A 28 -5.15 10.95 11.61
CA SER A 28 -6.12 11.99 11.21
C SER A 28 -5.93 12.59 9.81
N GLU A 29 -5.11 11.99 8.94
CA GLU A 29 -5.03 12.35 7.52
C GLU A 29 -6.02 11.57 6.64
N ILE A 30 -6.50 12.23 5.58
CA ILE A 30 -7.28 11.59 4.52
C ILE A 30 -6.42 11.53 3.26
N LEU A 31 -5.94 10.32 2.93
CA LEU A 31 -5.20 10.07 1.70
C LEU A 31 -6.16 9.65 0.58
N VAL A 32 -6.09 10.32 -0.57
CA VAL A 32 -6.89 10.00 -1.75
C VAL A 32 -6.00 9.41 -2.85
N LEU A 33 -6.32 8.21 -3.31
CA LEU A 33 -5.60 7.53 -4.40
C LEU A 33 -6.29 7.80 -5.75
N LEU A 34 -5.66 8.62 -6.57
CA LEU A 34 -6.12 8.97 -7.92
C LEU A 34 -5.36 8.17 -8.99
N GLY A 35 -6.02 7.96 -10.14
CA GLY A 35 -5.47 7.22 -11.27
C GLY A 35 -6.56 6.47 -12.03
N ASP A 36 -6.23 5.96 -13.21
CA ASP A 36 -7.17 5.17 -14.01
C ASP A 36 -7.43 3.79 -13.41
N ASN A 37 -8.38 3.05 -13.97
CA ASN A 37 -8.53 1.65 -13.65
C ASN A 37 -7.26 0.88 -14.04
N TRP A 38 -6.97 -0.22 -13.33
CA TRP A 38 -5.79 -1.08 -13.57
C TRP A 38 -4.43 -0.48 -13.22
N THR A 39 -4.38 0.71 -12.62
CA THR A 39 -3.13 1.36 -12.14
C THR A 39 -2.60 0.80 -10.81
N GLY A 40 -3.24 -0.22 -10.23
CA GLY A 40 -2.77 -0.86 -9.00
C GLY A 40 -3.22 -0.21 -7.69
N ARG A 41 -4.16 0.75 -7.72
CA ARG A 41 -4.72 1.39 -6.49
C ARG A 41 -5.29 0.39 -5.49
N THR A 42 -6.15 -0.53 -5.94
CA THR A 42 -6.70 -1.60 -5.07
C THR A 42 -5.62 -2.56 -4.58
N THR A 43 -4.62 -2.84 -5.42
CA THR A 43 -3.45 -3.67 -5.06
C THR A 43 -2.67 -3.04 -3.91
N PHE A 44 -2.38 -1.74 -4.01
CA PHE A 44 -1.70 -0.99 -2.96
C PHE A 44 -2.45 -1.02 -1.63
N ILE A 45 -3.76 -0.75 -1.64
CA ILE A 45 -4.59 -0.81 -0.42
C ILE A 45 -4.57 -2.21 0.20
N ARG A 46 -4.63 -3.27 -0.62
CA ARG A 46 -4.55 -4.65 -0.11
C ARG A 46 -3.20 -4.97 0.51
N MET A 47 -2.11 -4.41 0.00
CA MET A 47 -0.77 -4.56 0.59
C MET A 47 -0.65 -3.85 1.93
N LEU A 48 -1.11 -2.59 2.02
CA LEU A 48 -1.14 -1.86 3.29
C LEU A 48 -2.06 -2.51 4.34
N ALA A 49 -3.16 -3.13 3.90
CA ALA A 49 -4.07 -3.88 4.77
C ALA A 49 -3.55 -5.27 5.18
N GLY A 50 -2.35 -5.66 4.75
CA GLY A 50 -1.78 -7.00 4.98
C GLY A 50 -2.53 -8.14 4.29
N LYS A 51 -3.47 -7.84 3.39
CA LYS A 51 -4.27 -8.82 2.63
C LYS A 51 -3.56 -9.35 1.39
N LEU A 52 -2.50 -8.69 0.96
CA LEU A 52 -1.65 -9.08 -0.15
C LEU A 52 -0.19 -8.81 0.24
N GLN A 53 0.68 -9.81 0.12
CA GLN A 53 2.10 -9.58 0.37
C GLN A 53 2.76 -8.95 -0.86
N PRO A 54 3.59 -7.92 -0.69
CA PRO A 54 4.47 -7.44 -1.77
C PRO A 54 5.55 -8.49 -2.05
N ASP A 55 6.14 -8.44 -3.23
CA ASP A 55 7.22 -9.36 -3.61
C ASP A 55 8.55 -8.90 -3.01
N GLU A 56 8.75 -7.59 -2.87
CA GLU A 56 9.88 -6.98 -2.16
C GLU A 56 9.39 -5.90 -1.18
N GLY A 57 10.12 -5.70 -0.07
CA GLY A 57 9.80 -4.67 0.94
C GLY A 57 8.77 -5.09 2.00
N ALA A 58 8.37 -6.37 2.05
CA ALA A 58 7.32 -6.86 2.96
C ALA A 58 7.65 -6.70 4.45
N SER A 59 8.94 -6.82 4.84
CA SER A 59 9.39 -6.87 6.23
C SER A 59 9.27 -5.54 7.00
N CYS A 60 9.07 -4.43 6.29
CA CYS A 60 9.06 -3.09 6.89
C CYS A 60 7.67 -2.42 6.85
N ILE A 61 6.62 -3.15 6.45
CA ILE A 61 5.25 -2.63 6.52
C ILE A 61 4.76 -2.71 7.98
N PRO A 62 4.36 -1.58 8.60
CA PRO A 62 3.87 -1.58 9.97
C PRO A 62 2.56 -2.38 10.08
N VAL A 63 2.35 -3.02 11.22
CA VAL A 63 1.08 -3.68 11.53
C VAL A 63 0.02 -2.61 11.80
N LEU A 64 -0.93 -2.47 10.89
CA LEU A 64 -2.01 -1.49 10.97
C LEU A 64 -3.34 -2.19 11.26
N ASN A 65 -4.15 -1.61 12.15
CA ASN A 65 -5.54 -2.02 12.36
C ASN A 65 -6.42 -1.41 11.26
N VAL A 66 -6.55 -2.12 10.14
CA VAL A 66 -7.21 -1.61 8.94
C VAL A 66 -8.66 -2.10 8.84
N SER A 67 -9.60 -1.16 8.73
CA SER A 67 -10.97 -1.44 8.27
C SER A 67 -11.02 -1.32 6.75
N TYR A 68 -11.22 -2.45 6.06
CA TYR A 68 -11.29 -2.50 4.60
C TYR A 68 -12.72 -2.75 4.15
N LYS A 69 -13.31 -1.80 3.41
CA LYS A 69 -14.63 -1.93 2.81
C LYS A 69 -14.51 -2.18 1.29
N PRO A 70 -15.12 -3.25 0.77
CA PRO A 70 -15.15 -3.53 -0.67
C PRO A 70 -16.04 -2.54 -1.43
#